data_AF-S3WXL8-F1
#
_entry.id   AF-S3WXL8-F1
#
_cell.length_a   1.000
_cell.length_b   1.000
_cell.length_c   1.000
_cell.angle_alpha   90.00
_cell.angle_beta   90.00
_cell.angle_gamma   90.00
#
_symmetry.space_group_name_H-M   'P 1'
#
loop_
_entity.id
_entity.type
_entity.pdbx_description
1 polymer ?
#
loop_
_entity_poly.entity_id
_entity_poly.type
_entity_poly.pdbx_seq_one_letter_code
_entity_poly.pdbx_strand_id
1 'polypeptide(L)'
;MTEFVDDEELVYVGVEDARVVSVVVRPNWKKHYDPIELARVLNALLAKATPPSPRYEPVSVLPDGERVPMTHERSIRFWEEFRTCQELMAKRRERLLAGDTQLGAVAEVEETDPQHHVGAAWVNGRFESMGFDPDWVARATARSISETTAHVLSRHPLVAELVDDPEWDQLQAHRAAMKALRAGK
;
A
#
# COMPACT_ATOMS: atom_id res chain seq x y z
N MET A 1 0.71 -14.45 16.55
CA MET A 1 -0.49 -14.36 15.71
C MET A 1 -1.56 -13.42 16.30
N THR A 2 -2.10 -12.52 15.48
CA THR A 2 -3.26 -11.64 15.75
C THR A 2 -4.37 -11.96 14.74
N GLU A 3 -5.62 -12.04 15.20
CA GLU A 3 -6.77 -12.34 14.35
C GLU A 3 -7.63 -11.09 14.13
N PHE A 4 -8.02 -10.86 12.88
CA PHE A 4 -8.92 -9.80 12.45
C PHE A 4 -10.20 -10.41 11.91
N VAL A 5 -11.33 -9.96 12.42
CA VAL A 5 -12.65 -10.50 12.09
C VAL A 5 -13.55 -9.36 11.59
N ASP A 6 -14.40 -9.67 10.61
CA ASP A 6 -15.46 -8.77 10.16
C ASP A 6 -16.60 -8.68 11.18
N ASP A 7 -17.44 -7.66 11.03
CA ASP A 7 -18.52 -7.39 12.00
C ASP A 7 -19.59 -8.50 12.01
N GLU A 8 -19.75 -9.25 10.91
CA GLU A 8 -20.69 -10.36 10.79
C GLU A 8 -20.10 -11.71 11.25
N GLU A 9 -18.82 -11.74 11.65
CA GLU A 9 -18.10 -12.95 12.08
C GLU A 9 -18.06 -14.06 11.01
N LEU A 10 -17.97 -13.68 9.73
CA LEU A 10 -17.96 -14.56 8.56
C LEU A 10 -16.59 -14.65 7.88
N VAL A 11 -15.73 -13.67 8.08
CA VAL A 11 -14.41 -13.54 7.47
C VAL A 11 -13.36 -13.30 8.56
N TYR A 12 -12.37 -14.19 8.62
CA TYR A 12 -11.28 -14.15 9.59
C TYR A 12 -9.95 -14.09 8.85
N VAL A 13 -9.06 -13.21 9.30
CA VAL A 13 -7.70 -13.08 8.78
C VAL A 13 -6.73 -13.18 9.94
N GLY A 14 -5.89 -14.20 9.92
CA GLY A 14 -4.82 -14.42 10.88
C GLY A 14 -3.51 -13.85 10.34
N VAL A 15 -2.86 -13.00 11.12
CA VAL A 15 -1.59 -12.36 10.77
C VAL A 15 -0.54 -12.64 11.83
N GLU A 16 0.67 -13.01 11.40
CA GLU A 16 1.83 -13.22 12.25
C GLU A 16 3.06 -12.62 11.57
N ASP A 17 3.84 -11.81 12.30
CA ASP A 17 5.04 -11.14 11.78
C ASP A 17 4.82 -10.44 10.43
N ALA A 18 3.74 -9.65 10.36
CA ALA A 18 3.26 -8.97 9.16
C ALA A 18 2.93 -9.88 7.96
N ARG A 19 2.78 -11.20 8.16
CA ARG A 19 2.38 -12.16 7.13
C ARG A 19 1.00 -12.72 7.39
N VAL A 20 0.20 -12.88 6.34
CA VAL A 20 -1.08 -13.58 6.42
C VAL A 20 -0.80 -15.08 6.52
N VAL A 21 -1.17 -15.68 7.66
CA VAL A 21 -1.00 -17.12 7.93
C VAL A 21 -2.30 -17.90 7.75
N SER A 22 -3.45 -17.23 7.84
CA SER A 22 -4.75 -17.86 7.62
C SER A 22 -5.78 -16.87 7.09
N VAL A 23 -6.62 -17.33 6.17
CA VAL A 23 -7.86 -16.66 5.78
C VAL A 23 -8.97 -17.68 5.89
N VAL A 24 -10.07 -17.33 6.55
CA VAL A 24 -11.24 -18.20 6.69
C VAL A 24 -12.50 -17.43 6.30
N VAL A 25 -13.19 -17.92 5.29
CA VAL A 25 -14.53 -17.47 4.90
C VAL A 25 -15.52 -18.57 5.30
N ARG A 26 -16.56 -18.21 6.06
CA ARG A 26 -17.59 -19.15 6.52
C ARG A 26 -18.59 -19.50 5.41
N PRO A 27 -19.11 -20.73 5.33
CA PRO A 27 -20.01 -21.18 4.26
C PRO A 27 -21.27 -20.33 4.00
N ASN A 28 -21.75 -19.60 5.00
CA ASN A 28 -22.98 -18.79 4.89
C ASN A 28 -22.74 -17.34 4.41
N TRP A 29 -21.51 -16.98 4.04
CA TRP A 29 -21.15 -15.62 3.63
C TRP A 29 -22.04 -15.04 2.53
N LYS A 30 -22.51 -15.86 1.58
CA LYS A 30 -23.37 -15.43 0.44
C LYS A 30 -24.73 -14.88 0.86
N LYS A 31 -25.15 -15.08 2.11
CA LYS A 31 -26.38 -14.49 2.64
C LYS A 31 -26.20 -13.03 3.06
N HIS A 32 -24.96 -12.61 3.27
CA HIS A 32 -24.61 -11.30 3.82
C HIS A 32 -23.85 -10.44 2.80
N TYR A 33 -23.06 -11.06 1.93
CA TYR A 33 -22.21 -10.36 0.97
C TYR A 33 -22.39 -10.87 -0.45
N ASP A 34 -22.34 -9.94 -1.40
CA ASP A 34 -21.99 -10.24 -2.79
C ASP A 34 -20.46 -10.42 -2.96
N PRO A 35 -19.96 -10.89 -4.12
CA PRO A 35 -18.52 -11.06 -4.35
C PRO A 35 -17.68 -9.78 -4.19
N ILE A 36 -18.23 -8.62 -4.56
CA ILE A 36 -17.54 -7.32 -4.47
C ILE A 36 -17.47 -6.88 -3.00
N GLU A 37 -18.56 -7.07 -2.26
CA GLU A 37 -18.62 -6.81 -0.83
C GLU A 37 -17.67 -7.72 -0.05
N LEU A 38 -17.57 -9.00 -0.41
CA LEU A 38 -16.60 -9.91 0.19
C LEU A 38 -15.16 -9.42 -0.01
N ALA A 39 -14.81 -8.96 -1.23
CA ALA A 39 -13.50 -8.36 -1.50
C ALA A 39 -13.29 -7.09 -0.66
N ARG A 40 -14.31 -6.23 -0.53
CA ARG A 40 -14.24 -5.01 0.27
C ARG A 40 -14.01 -5.30 1.76
N VAL A 41 -14.70 -6.30 2.31
CA VAL A 41 -14.55 -6.74 3.70
C VAL A 41 -13.13 -7.25 3.94
N LEU A 42 -12.60 -8.12 3.07
CA LEU A 42 -11.23 -8.61 3.18
C LEU A 42 -10.19 -7.48 3.08
N ASN A 43 -10.35 -6.56 2.12
CA ASN A 43 -9.49 -5.38 2.02
C ASN A 43 -9.52 -4.54 3.31
N ALA A 44 -10.69 -4.34 3.91
CA ALA A 44 -10.81 -3.60 5.16
C ALA A 44 -10.10 -4.30 6.33
N LEU A 45 -10.20 -5.63 6.43
CA LEU A 45 -9.48 -6.42 7.45
C LEU A 45 -7.97 -6.37 7.24
N LEU A 46 -7.50 -6.51 6.00
CA LEU A 46 -6.08 -6.44 5.66
C LEU A 46 -5.51 -5.03 5.86
N ALA A 47 -6.28 -3.98 5.57
CA ALA A 47 -5.92 -2.61 5.89
C ALA A 47 -5.81 -2.38 7.41
N LYS A 48 -6.74 -2.93 8.22
CA LYS A 48 -6.64 -2.91 9.69
C LYS A 48 -5.39 -3.66 10.18
N ALA A 49 -5.03 -4.75 9.53
CA ALA A 49 -3.84 -5.54 9.84
C ALA A 49 -2.52 -4.92 9.36
N THR A 50 -2.61 -3.91 8.50
CA THR A 50 -1.48 -3.20 7.91
C THR A 50 -1.29 -1.88 8.65
N PRO A 51 -0.39 -1.79 9.66
CA PRO A 51 -0.27 -0.59 10.49
C PRO A 51 0.05 0.64 9.63
N PRO A 52 -0.57 1.81 9.84
CA PRO A 52 -0.37 2.97 8.98
C PRO A 52 1.11 3.31 8.85
N SER A 53 1.55 3.61 7.62
CA SER A 53 2.94 3.97 7.38
C SER A 53 3.25 5.31 8.06
N PRO A 54 4.22 5.38 8.99
CA PRO A 54 4.66 6.66 9.54
C PRO A 54 5.33 7.55 8.48
N ARG A 55 5.71 6.97 7.32
CA ARG A 55 6.41 7.65 6.21
C ARG A 55 5.49 8.15 5.09
N TYR A 56 4.19 7.87 5.15
CA TYR A 56 3.22 8.36 4.18
C TYR A 56 2.12 9.13 4.91
N GLU A 57 2.28 10.45 4.99
CA GLU A 57 1.10 11.29 5.05
C GLU A 57 0.33 11.08 3.74
N PRO A 58 -1.02 10.94 3.77
CA PRO A 58 -1.80 11.03 2.55
C PRO A 58 -1.37 12.31 1.83
N VAL A 59 -1.25 12.26 0.49
CA VAL A 59 -1.11 13.46 -0.33
C VAL A 59 -2.35 14.27 -0.04
N SER A 60 -2.27 15.12 0.99
CA SER A 60 -3.27 16.12 1.29
C SER A 60 -3.19 17.00 0.06
N VAL A 61 -4.14 16.77 -0.85
CA VAL A 61 -4.58 17.72 -1.85
C VAL A 61 -4.88 18.94 -1.00
N LEU A 62 -3.89 19.83 -0.90
CA LEU A 62 -4.07 21.08 -0.19
C LEU A 62 -5.33 21.67 -0.83
N PRO A 63 -6.35 22.06 -0.04
CA PRO A 63 -7.41 22.87 -0.60
C PRO A 63 -6.70 24.03 -1.33
N ASP A 64 -7.18 24.42 -2.51
CA ASP A 64 -6.71 25.61 -3.23
C ASP A 64 -6.91 26.82 -2.29
N GLY A 65 -6.01 27.00 -1.33
CA GLY A 65 -5.89 28.21 -0.55
C GLY A 65 -5.51 29.32 -1.51
N GLU A 66 -5.85 30.55 -1.16
CA GLU A 66 -5.51 31.72 -1.96
C GLU A 66 -4.05 31.64 -2.42
N ARG A 67 -3.86 31.55 -3.74
CA ARG A 67 -2.53 31.47 -4.36
C ARG A 67 -1.85 32.82 -4.22
N VAL A 68 -1.23 33.07 -3.07
CA VAL A 68 -0.45 34.28 -2.83
C VAL A 68 0.82 34.20 -3.68
N PRO A 69 1.13 35.23 -4.50
CA PRO A 69 2.39 35.30 -5.22
C PRO A 69 3.58 35.15 -4.26
N MET A 70 4.48 34.23 -4.59
CA MET A 70 5.65 33.95 -3.76
C MET A 70 6.64 35.11 -3.83
N THR A 71 7.23 35.50 -2.69
CA THR A 71 8.29 36.51 -2.67
C THR A 71 9.53 36.00 -3.40
N HIS A 72 10.38 36.92 -3.87
CA HIS A 72 11.61 36.55 -4.59
C HIS A 72 12.52 35.64 -3.75
N GLU A 73 12.70 35.95 -2.46
CA GLU A 73 13.50 35.13 -1.54
C GLU A 73 12.93 33.72 -1.32
N ARG A 74 11.59 33.60 -1.17
CA ARG A 74 10.94 32.29 -1.05
C ARG A 74 11.04 31.48 -2.35
N SER A 75 11.00 32.16 -3.50
CA SER A 75 11.18 31.53 -4.81
C SER A 75 12.59 30.93 -4.96
N ILE A 76 13.63 31.66 -4.54
CA ILE A 76 15.01 31.16 -4.55
C ILE A 76 15.13 29.88 -3.70
N ARG A 77 14.64 29.91 -2.46
CA ARG A 77 14.64 28.74 -1.56
C ARG A 77 13.86 27.56 -2.16
N PHE A 78 12.71 27.82 -2.76
CA PHE A 78 11.94 26.77 -3.44
C PHE A 78 12.75 26.08 -4.53
N TRP A 79 13.47 26.85 -5.36
CA TRP A 79 14.29 26.29 -6.42
C TRP A 79 15.56 25.59 -5.92
N GLU A 80 16.09 25.97 -4.76
CA GLU A 80 17.16 25.23 -4.07
C GLU A 80 16.69 23.86 -3.58
N GLU A 81 15.56 23.82 -2.88
CA GLU A 81 14.91 22.58 -2.43
C GLU A 81 14.53 21.67 -3.61
N PHE A 82 14.02 22.27 -4.69
CA PHE A 82 13.68 21.53 -5.91
C PHE A 82 14.90 20.91 -6.59
N ARG A 83 16.02 21.65 -6.73
CA ARG A 83 17.26 21.11 -7.29
C ARG A 83 17.80 19.95 -6.45
N THR A 84 17.80 20.11 -5.13
CA THR A 84 18.24 19.05 -4.21
C THR A 84 17.39 17.79 -4.33
N CYS A 85 16.07 17.93 -4.50
CA CYS A 85 15.19 16.79 -4.81
C CYS A 85 15.56 16.09 -6.12
N GLN A 86 15.88 16.85 -7.18
CA GLN A 86 16.27 16.27 -8.48
C GLN A 86 17.58 15.47 -8.36
N GLU A 87 18.56 15.98 -7.62
CA GLU A 87 19.83 15.29 -7.37
C GLU A 87 19.64 13.98 -6.59
N LEU A 88 18.81 14.00 -5.54
CA LEU A 88 18.48 12.79 -4.77
C LEU A 88 17.71 11.77 -5.61
N MET A 89 16.76 12.20 -6.45
CA MET A 89 16.06 11.30 -7.38
C MET A 89 17.02 10.68 -8.41
N ALA A 90 17.98 11.46 -8.92
CA ALA A 90 18.99 10.96 -9.86
C ALA A 90 19.88 9.89 -9.20
N LYS A 91 20.42 10.16 -8.00
CA LYS A 91 21.22 9.19 -7.24
C LYS A 91 20.47 7.90 -6.94
N ARG A 92 19.20 8.03 -6.52
CA ARG A 92 18.33 6.87 -6.24
C ARG A 92 18.08 6.05 -7.51
N ARG A 93 17.86 6.71 -8.66
CA ARG A 93 17.71 6.05 -9.96
C ARG A 93 18.98 5.32 -10.39
N GLU A 94 20.15 5.90 -10.18
CA GLU A 94 21.43 5.26 -10.48
C GLU A 94 21.64 3.98 -9.66
N ARG A 95 21.31 4.00 -8.35
CA ARG A 95 21.37 2.81 -7.49
C ARG A 95 20.41 1.70 -7.93
N LEU A 96 19.17 2.07 -8.30
CA LEU A 96 18.21 1.12 -8.87
C LEU A 96 18.73 0.47 -10.17
N LEU A 97 19.32 1.27 -11.07
CA LEU A 97 19.92 0.77 -12.31
C LEU A 97 21.17 -0.09 -12.07
N ALA A 98 21.90 0.18 -11.00
CA ALA A 98 23.05 -0.62 -10.57
C ALA A 98 22.65 -1.97 -9.93
N GLY A 99 21.35 -2.29 -9.87
CA GLY A 99 20.86 -3.56 -9.38
C GLY A 99 20.75 -3.63 -7.85
N ASP A 100 20.61 -2.48 -7.18
CA ASP A 100 20.26 -2.41 -5.76
C ASP A 100 18.82 -2.89 -5.57
N THR A 101 18.64 -4.22 -5.53
CA THR A 101 17.35 -4.93 -5.43
C THR A 101 16.60 -4.62 -4.15
N GLN A 102 17.29 -4.09 -3.13
CA GLN A 102 16.68 -3.66 -1.88
C GLN A 102 15.83 -2.39 -2.07
N LEU A 103 16.23 -1.49 -2.96
CA LEU A 103 15.40 -0.35 -3.39
C LEU A 103 14.24 -0.80 -4.32
N GLY A 104 14.42 -1.94 -5.01
CA GLY A 104 13.44 -2.55 -5.92
C GLY A 104 12.27 -3.26 -5.24
N ALA A 105 12.38 -3.63 -3.95
CA ALA A 105 11.27 -4.19 -3.15
C ALA A 105 10.15 -3.15 -2.87
N VAL A 106 10.41 -1.89 -3.21
CA VAL A 106 9.46 -0.76 -3.17
C VAL A 106 8.66 -0.66 -4.49
N ALA A 107 8.94 -1.50 -5.49
CA ALA A 107 8.16 -1.55 -6.73
C ALA A 107 6.73 -2.05 -6.49
N GLU A 108 5.82 -1.67 -7.38
CA GLU A 108 4.48 -2.24 -7.42
C GLU A 108 4.59 -3.74 -7.75
N VAL A 109 4.10 -4.58 -6.85
CA VAL A 109 4.07 -6.03 -7.01
C VAL A 109 2.62 -6.46 -7.11
N GLU A 110 2.27 -7.17 -8.17
CA GLU A 110 0.98 -7.81 -8.32
C GLU A 110 1.16 -9.32 -8.28
N GLU A 111 0.42 -9.98 -7.39
CA GLU A 111 0.35 -11.44 -7.33
C GLU A 111 -1.04 -11.92 -7.69
N THR A 112 -1.08 -13.07 -8.37
CA THR A 112 -2.33 -13.75 -8.71
C THR A 112 -2.14 -15.26 -8.66
N ASP A 113 -3.22 -16.00 -8.43
CA ASP A 113 -3.20 -17.45 -8.58
C ASP A 113 -3.12 -17.84 -10.07
N PRO A 114 -2.68 -19.06 -10.42
CA PRO A 114 -2.48 -19.48 -11.81
C PRO A 114 -3.73 -19.41 -12.70
N GLN A 115 -4.93 -19.35 -12.10
CA GLN A 115 -6.20 -19.28 -12.82
C GLN A 115 -6.81 -17.87 -12.79
N HIS A 116 -6.10 -16.87 -12.25
CA HIS A 116 -6.53 -15.47 -12.17
C HIS A 116 -7.85 -15.24 -11.43
N HIS A 117 -8.13 -16.07 -10.43
CA HIS A 117 -9.31 -15.95 -9.58
C HIS A 117 -9.16 -14.90 -8.48
N VAL A 118 -7.94 -14.75 -7.95
CA VAL A 118 -7.59 -13.80 -6.89
C VAL A 118 -6.37 -13.02 -7.34
N GLY A 119 -6.43 -11.69 -7.18
CA GLY A 119 -5.30 -10.78 -7.38
C GLY A 119 -5.04 -9.96 -6.13
N ALA A 120 -3.78 -9.68 -5.83
CA ALA A 120 -3.38 -8.78 -4.75
C ALA A 120 -2.22 -7.89 -5.21
N ALA A 121 -2.23 -6.65 -4.77
CA ALA A 121 -1.24 -5.63 -5.12
C ALA A 121 -0.55 -5.11 -3.85
N TRP A 122 0.76 -4.95 -3.97
CA TRP A 122 1.60 -4.28 -3.00
C TRP A 122 2.24 -3.07 -3.65
N VAL A 123 2.20 -1.93 -2.97
CA VAL A 123 2.78 -0.68 -3.43
C VAL A 123 3.77 -0.24 -2.38
N ASN A 124 5.01 0.05 -2.79
CA ASN A 124 6.08 0.45 -1.88
C ASN A 124 6.35 -0.58 -0.75
N GLY A 125 6.28 -1.88 -1.08
CA GLY A 125 6.51 -2.96 -0.13
C GLY A 125 5.38 -3.14 0.89
N ARG A 126 4.18 -2.62 0.62
CA ARG A 126 3.03 -2.67 1.53
C ARG A 126 1.80 -3.14 0.79
N PHE A 127 0.98 -3.96 1.44
CA PHE A 127 -0.30 -4.38 0.89
C PHE A 127 -1.17 -3.13 0.63
N GLU A 128 -1.67 -3.03 -0.60
CA GLU A 128 -2.51 -1.92 -1.05
C GLU A 128 -3.95 -2.39 -1.24
N SER A 129 -4.16 -3.44 -2.03
CA SER A 129 -5.50 -3.95 -2.31
C SER A 129 -5.48 -5.39 -2.81
N MET A 130 -6.65 -6.02 -2.78
CA MET A 130 -6.93 -7.30 -3.43
C MET A 130 -8.28 -7.30 -4.13
N GLY A 131 -8.46 -8.22 -5.07
CA GLY A 131 -9.68 -8.42 -5.81
C GLY A 131 -9.94 -9.89 -6.15
N PHE A 132 -11.16 -10.16 -6.58
CA PHE A 132 -11.62 -11.47 -7.01
C PHE A 132 -12.22 -11.42 -8.41
N ASP A 133 -12.13 -12.52 -9.14
CA ASP A 133 -13.07 -12.82 -10.22
C ASP A 133 -14.47 -13.08 -9.62
N PRO A 134 -15.46 -12.19 -9.85
CA PRO A 134 -16.78 -12.32 -9.28
C PRO A 134 -17.51 -13.58 -9.78
N ASP A 135 -17.27 -14.02 -11.02
CA ASP A 135 -17.93 -15.20 -11.58
C ASP A 135 -17.42 -16.48 -10.95
N TRP A 136 -16.13 -16.53 -10.61
CA TRP A 136 -15.55 -17.62 -9.83
C TRP A 136 -16.06 -17.62 -8.39
N VAL A 137 -16.05 -16.48 -7.71
CA VAL A 137 -16.54 -16.39 -6.31
C VAL A 137 -18.01 -16.80 -6.19
N ALA A 138 -18.84 -16.44 -7.17
CA ALA A 138 -20.25 -16.81 -7.20
C ALA A 138 -20.47 -18.33 -7.18
N ARG A 139 -19.58 -19.11 -7.81
CA ARG A 139 -19.65 -20.59 -7.87
C ARG A 139 -18.74 -21.31 -6.87
N ALA A 140 -17.71 -20.65 -6.34
CA ALA A 140 -16.73 -21.24 -5.44
C ALA A 140 -17.34 -21.59 -4.07
N THR A 141 -16.71 -22.59 -3.42
CA THR A 141 -16.97 -22.90 -2.02
C THR A 141 -16.22 -21.93 -1.11
N ALA A 142 -16.72 -21.70 0.10
CA ALA A 142 -16.04 -20.82 1.07
C ALA A 142 -14.63 -21.32 1.42
N ARG A 143 -14.43 -22.65 1.43
CA ARG A 143 -13.12 -23.27 1.58
C ARG A 143 -12.18 -22.91 0.42
N SER A 144 -12.63 -23.03 -0.83
CA SER A 144 -11.81 -22.68 -2.00
C SER A 144 -11.42 -21.20 -2.00
N ILE A 145 -12.33 -20.31 -1.60
CA ILE A 145 -12.04 -18.88 -1.45
C ILE A 145 -10.95 -18.71 -0.38
N SER A 146 -11.13 -19.31 0.79
CA SER A 146 -10.19 -19.25 1.92
C SER A 146 -8.77 -19.70 1.52
N GLU A 147 -8.66 -20.88 0.91
CA GLU A 147 -7.38 -21.48 0.51
C GLU A 147 -6.68 -20.67 -0.59
N THR A 148 -7.40 -20.26 -1.63
CA THR A 148 -6.80 -19.48 -2.73
C THR A 148 -6.37 -18.09 -2.26
N THR A 149 -7.18 -17.42 -1.45
CA THR A 149 -6.83 -16.11 -0.89
C THR A 149 -5.62 -16.20 0.03
N ALA A 150 -5.59 -17.16 0.96
CA ALA A 150 -4.45 -17.37 1.84
C ALA A 150 -3.17 -17.67 1.04
N HIS A 151 -3.27 -18.49 -0.02
CA HIS A 151 -2.14 -18.79 -0.90
C HIS A 151 -1.55 -17.54 -1.55
N VAL A 152 -2.39 -16.70 -2.17
CA VAL A 152 -1.93 -15.46 -2.82
C VAL A 152 -1.31 -14.50 -1.79
N LEU A 153 -1.98 -14.27 -0.66
CA LEU A 153 -1.51 -13.33 0.36
C LEU A 153 -0.27 -13.81 1.11
N SER A 154 0.01 -15.12 1.15
CA SER A 154 1.20 -15.66 1.83
C SER A 154 2.51 -15.39 1.08
N ARG A 155 2.47 -15.04 -0.20
CA ARG A 155 3.66 -14.83 -1.05
C ARG A 155 4.49 -13.65 -0.59
N HIS A 156 3.86 -12.60 -0.07
CA HIS A 156 4.52 -11.40 0.41
C HIS A 156 4.00 -11.01 1.79
N PRO A 157 4.83 -10.43 2.67
CA PRO A 157 4.32 -9.81 3.89
C PRO A 157 3.40 -8.62 3.54
N LEU A 158 2.43 -8.33 4.40
CA LEU A 158 1.59 -7.13 4.34
C LEU A 158 2.41 -5.84 4.46
N VAL A 159 3.51 -5.91 5.22
CA VAL A 159 4.51 -4.85 5.29
C VAL A 159 5.87 -5.52 5.17
N ALA A 160 6.53 -5.33 4.03
CA ALA A 160 7.94 -5.66 3.89
C ALA A 160 8.74 -4.77 4.85
N GLU A 161 9.82 -5.31 5.41
CA GLU A 161 10.78 -4.49 6.15
C GLU A 161 11.25 -3.36 5.22
N LEU A 162 11.02 -2.12 5.66
CA LEU A 162 11.50 -0.94 4.95
C LEU A 162 13.02 -1.01 4.98
N VAL A 163 13.62 -1.26 3.82
CA VAL A 163 15.05 -1.06 3.62
C VAL A 163 15.33 0.41 3.93
N ASP A 164 16.37 0.67 4.73
CA ASP A 164 16.83 2.03 4.97
C ASP A 164 17.23 2.68 3.63
N ASP A 165 16.41 3.62 3.19
CA ASP A 165 16.62 4.44 2.00
C ASP A 165 16.85 5.88 2.48
N PRO A 166 18.08 6.22 2.91
CA PRO A 166 18.39 7.53 3.46
C PRO A 166 18.16 8.65 2.44
N GLU A 167 18.27 8.36 1.14
CA GLU A 167 17.93 9.30 0.08
C GLU A 167 16.41 9.59 0.02
N TRP A 168 15.56 8.59 0.27
CA TRP A 168 14.11 8.79 0.35
C TRP A 168 13.69 9.67 1.54
N ASP A 169 14.27 9.44 2.72
CA ASP A 169 13.97 10.25 3.91
C ASP A 169 14.39 11.71 3.70
N GLN A 170 15.56 11.96 3.09
CA GLN A 170 16.00 13.29 2.70
C GLN A 170 15.06 13.92 1.65
N LEU A 171 14.66 13.14 0.65
CA LEU A 171 13.76 13.61 -0.41
C LEU A 171 12.39 14.01 0.14
N GLN A 172 11.85 13.30 1.14
CA GLN A 172 10.61 13.69 1.80
C GLN A 172 10.75 14.97 2.62
N ALA A 173 11.88 15.17 3.32
CA ALA A 173 12.15 16.42 4.04
C ALA A 173 12.16 17.63 3.10
N HIS A 174 12.85 17.52 1.96
CA HIS A 174 12.88 18.58 0.94
C HIS A 174 11.51 18.81 0.27
N ARG A 175 10.72 17.75 0.05
CA ARG A 175 9.32 17.87 -0.43
C ARG A 175 8.43 18.60 0.57
N ALA A 176 8.56 18.30 1.87
CA ALA A 176 7.83 18.98 2.93
C ALA A 176 8.23 20.46 3.01
N ALA A 177 9.52 20.78 2.90
CA ALA A 177 10.02 22.16 2.83
C ALA A 177 9.45 22.92 1.63
N MET A 178 9.44 22.31 0.43
CA MET A 178 8.79 22.89 -0.76
C MET A 178 7.28 23.10 -0.58
N LYS A 179 6.60 22.23 0.17
CA LYS A 179 5.17 22.37 0.47
C LYS A 179 4.93 23.52 1.46
N ALA A 180 5.76 23.66 2.48
CA ALA A 180 5.71 24.79 3.42
C ALA A 180 5.95 26.13 2.71
N LEU A 181 6.98 26.19 1.85
CA LEU A 181 7.31 27.36 1.04
C LEU A 181 6.16 27.75 0.10
N ARG A 182 5.43 26.78 -0.47
CA ARG A 182 4.22 27.05 -1.27
C ARG A 182 3.05 27.54 -0.42
N ALA A 183 2.92 27.06 0.81
CA ALA A 183 1.84 27.42 1.74
C ALA A 183 2.06 28.77 2.46
N GLY A 184 3.18 29.47 2.22
CA GLY A 184 3.45 30.75 2.90
C GLY A 184 4.15 30.63 4.24
N LYS A 185 4.64 29.44 4.59
CA LYS A 185 5.34 29.15 5.84
C LYS A 185 6.84 29.03 5.63
#